data_AF-A0A0W0S771-F1
#
_entry.id   AF-A0A0W0S771-F1
#
_cell.length_a   1.000
_cell.length_b   1.000
_cell.length_c   1.000
_cell.angle_alpha   90.00
_cell.angle_beta   90.00
_cell.angle_gamma   90.00
#
_symmetry.space_group_name_H-M   'P 1'
#
loop_
_entity.id
_entity.type
_entity.pdbx_description
1 polymer ?
#
loop_
_entity_poly.entity_id
_entity_poly.type
_entity_poly.pdbx_seq_one_letter_code
_entity_poly.pdbx_strand_id
1 'polypeptide(L)' 'MNTQFTANVYCKEERIATQTGTDIDQLYAWMLIQVNGYFGDIRGEIIDNKTHKTIRTFRKAPIE' A
#
# COMPACT_ATOMS: atom_id res chain seq x y z
N MET A 1 -15.73 -13.22 1.34
CA MET A 1 -14.66 -12.49 2.05
C MET A 1 -14.96 -11.02 1.87
N ASN A 2 -15.28 -10.29 2.95
CA ASN A 2 -15.77 -8.92 2.89
C ASN A 2 -14.59 -7.95 3.02
N THR A 3 -13.82 -7.75 1.95
CA THR A 3 -12.63 -6.89 1.98
C THR A 3 -13.06 -5.45 1.70
N GLN A 4 -12.99 -4.60 2.72
CA GLN A 4 -13.42 -3.20 2.61
C GLN A 4 -12.34 -2.30 2.00
N PHE A 5 -11.08 -2.71 2.10
CA PHE A 5 -9.93 -1.94 1.65
C PHE A 5 -8.97 -2.81 0.82
N THR A 6 -8.28 -2.16 -0.10
CA THR A 6 -7.28 -2.75 -0.99
C THR A 6 -6.01 -1.92 -0.92
N ALA A 7 -4.95 -2.51 -0.37
CA ALA A 7 -3.61 -1.95 -0.38
C ALA A 7 -2.83 -2.45 -1.60
N ASN A 8 -2.24 -1.52 -2.36
CA ASN A 8 -1.32 -1.82 -3.45
C ASN A 8 0.05 -1.21 -3.16
N VAL A 9 1.11 -1.99 -3.33
CA VAL A 9 2.51 -1.53 -3.22
C VAL A 9 3.14 -1.58 -4.60
N TYR A 10 3.76 -0.47 -4.97
CA TYR A 10 4.46 -0.25 -6.22
C TYR A 10 5.92 0.07 -5.94
N CYS A 11 6.82 -0.57 -6.67
CA CYS A 11 8.22 -0.22 -6.68
C CYS A 11 8.51 0.41 -8.04
N LYS A 12 8.90 1.69 -8.05
CA LYS A 12 8.99 2.52 -9.27
C LYS A 12 7.64 2.57 -10.00
N GLU A 13 7.52 1.85 -11.12
CA GLU A 13 6.33 1.78 -11.98
C GLU A 13 5.64 0.41 -11.91
N GLU A 14 6.26 -0.58 -11.25
CA GLU A 14 5.73 -1.94 -11.19
C GLU A 14 4.99 -2.20 -9.87
N ARG A 15 3.81 -2.80 -9.96
CA ARG A 15 3.06 -3.25 -8.78
C ARG A 15 3.67 -4.54 -8.25
N ILE A 16 4.38 -4.45 -7.14
CA ILE A 16 5.09 -5.60 -6.55
C ILE A 16 4.21 -6.40 -5.59
N ALA A 17 3.19 -5.78 -4.99
CA ALA A 17 2.35 -6.46 -4.03
C ALA A 17 0.94 -5.88 -3.95
N THR A 18 -0.03 -6.71 -3.57
CA THR A 18 -1.43 -6.31 -3.35
C THR A 18 -2.00 -7.11 -2.19
N GLN A 19 -2.65 -6.43 -1.26
CA GLN A 19 -3.31 -7.03 -0.10
C GLN A 19 -4.68 -6.42 0.07
N THR A 20 -5.67 -7.24 0.40
CA THR A 20 -7.03 -6.78 0.70
C THR A 20 -7.36 -7.09 2.16
N GLY A 21 -8.16 -6.23 2.80
CA GLY A 21 -8.46 -6.33 4.23
C GLY A 21 -9.63 -5.45 4.64
N THR A 22 -10.07 -5.58 5.88
CA THR A 22 -11.10 -4.71 6.49
C THR A 22 -10.54 -3.64 7.39
N ASP A 23 -9.24 -3.72 7.69
CA ASP A 23 -8.57 -2.85 8.64
C ASP A 23 -7.43 -2.10 7.95
N ILE A 24 -7.49 -0.77 8.01
CA ILE A 24 -6.52 0.11 7.35
C ILE A 24 -5.17 0.01 8.04
N ASP A 25 -5.15 -0.13 9.36
CA ASP A 25 -3.93 -0.18 10.16
C ASP A 25 -3.17 -1.49 9.89
N GLN A 26 -3.87 -2.63 9.82
CA GLN A 26 -3.26 -3.89 9.41
C GLN A 26 -2.69 -3.82 7.99
N LEU A 27 -3.43 -3.23 7.05
CA LEU A 27 -2.94 -3.06 5.67
C LEU A 27 -1.73 -2.14 5.63
N TYR A 28 -1.74 -1.04 6.38
CA TYR A 28 -0.64 -0.09 6.44
C TYR A 28 0.62 -0.72 7.06
N ALA A 29 0.48 -1.46 8.17
CA ALA A 29 1.57 -2.20 8.79
C ALA A 29 2.16 -3.24 7.82
N TRP A 30 1.30 -3.96 7.09
CA TRP A 30 1.75 -4.90 6.05
C TRP A 30 2.55 -4.19 4.95
N MET A 31 2.11 -3.02 4.48
CA MET A 31 2.86 -2.24 3.49
C MET A 31 4.22 -1.78 4.02
N LEU A 32 4.30 -1.38 5.29
CA LEU A 32 5.55 -1.00 5.94
C LEU A 32 6.53 -2.18 6.01
N ILE A 33 6.04 -3.39 6.24
CA ILE A 33 6.85 -4.62 6.22
C ILE A 33 7.39 -4.87 4.81
N GLN A 34 6.54 -4.72 3.77
CA GLN A 34 6.98 -4.85 2.39
C GLN A 34 8.09 -3.85 2.05
N VAL A 35 7.95 -2.57 2.41
CA VAL A 35 8.96 -1.55 2.06
C VAL A 35 10.24 -1.63 2.87
N ASN A 36 10.27 -2.36 3.98
CA ASN A 36 11.49 -2.55 4.75
C ASN A 36 12.47 -3.52 4.06
N GLY A 37 11.97 -4.40 3.18
CA GLY A 37 12.80 -5.32 2.39
C GLY A 37 13.28 -4.75 1.04
N TYR A 38 12.73 -3.62 0.60
CA TYR A 38 13.03 -3.03 -0.71
C TYR A 38 13.70 -1.66 -0.56
N PHE A 39 14.78 -1.46 -1.30
CA PHE A 39 15.49 -0.18 -1.40
C PHE A 39 15.13 0.49 -2.74
N GLY A 40 14.52 1.68 -2.72
CA GLY A 40 14.14 2.42 -3.93
C GLY A 40 12.97 3.40 -3.74
N ASP A 41 12.43 3.93 -4.85
CA ASP A 41 11.16 4.70 -4.86
C ASP A 41 10.01 3.71 -4.68
N ILE A 42 9.53 3.59 -3.44
CA ILE A 42 8.38 2.74 -3.13
C ILE A 42 7.18 3.60 -2.86
N ARG A 43 6.07 3.23 -3.48
CA ARG A 43 4.79 3.89 -3.35
C ARG A 43 3.80 2.86 -2.86
N GLY A 44 2.96 3.25 -1.92
CA GLY A 44 1.82 2.46 -1.55
C GLY A 44 0.56 3.29 -1.50
N GLU A 45 -0.54 2.68 -1.89
CA GLU A 45 -1.87 3.25 -1.78
C GLU A 45 -2.84 2.25 -1.17
N ILE A 46 -3.76 2.76 -0.36
CA ILE A 46 -4.88 2.03 0.21
C ILE A 46 -6.16 2.65 -0.35
N ILE A 47 -6.92 1.82 -1.04
CA ILE A 47 -8.16 2.16 -1.71
C ILE A 47 -9.31 1.58 -0.88
N ASP A 48 -10.32 2.39 -0.60
CA ASP A 48 -11.57 1.94 -0.03
C ASP A 48 -12.45 1.34 -1.13
N ASN A 49 -12.77 0.04 -1.03
CA ASN A 49 -13.58 -0.68 -2.02
C ASN A 49 -15.05 -0.22 -2.02
N LYS A 50 -15.50 0.47 -0.97
CA LYS A 50 -16.86 1.00 -0.86
C LYS A 50 -17.07 2.24 -1.73
N THR A 51 -16.08 3.15 -1.70
CA THR A 51 -16.10 4.45 -2.36
C THR A 51 -15.20 4.50 -3.59
N HIS A 52 -14.39 3.46 -3.80
CA HIS A 52 -13.34 3.41 -4.82
C HIS A 52 -12.35 4.57 -4.73
N LYS A 53 -12.16 5.14 -3.53
CA LYS A 53 -11.25 6.26 -3.29
C LYS A 53 -10.01 5.81 -2.57
N THR A 54 -8.88 6.38 -2.97
CA THR A 54 -7.63 6.23 -2.24
C THR A 54 -7.72 7.02 -0.93
N ILE A 55 -7.81 6.30 0.19
CA ILE A 55 -7.95 6.88 1.53
C ILE A 55 -6.60 7.17 2.17
N ARG A 56 -5.55 6.48 1.75
CA ARG A 56 -4.21 6.64 2.29
C ARG A 56 -3.18 6.30 1.23
N THR A 57 -2.16 7.13 1.10
CA THR A 57 -0.99 6.86 0.28
C THR A 57 0.25 7.08 1.12
N PHE A 58 1.33 6.39 0.78
CA PHE A 58 2.66 6.69 1.30
C PHE A 58 3.67 6.55 0.17
N ARG A 59 4.72 7.37 0.22
CA ARG A 59 5.86 7.28 -0.69
C ARG A 59 7.12 7.33 0.15
N LYS A 60 7.95 6.30 0.00
CA LYS A 60 9.31 6.30 0.50
C LYS A 60 10.20 6.71 -0.66
N ALA A 61 10.53 7.99 -0.71
CA ALA A 61 11.57 8.51 -1.60
C ALA A 61 12.92 8.43 -0.86
N PRO A 62 14.03 8.09 -1.55
CA PRO A 62 15.34 8.36 -0.98
C PRO A 62 15.45 9.86 -0.71
N ILE A 63 15.92 10.21 0.49
CA ILE A 63 16.33 11.59 0.78
C ILE A 63 17.63 11.78 -0.01
N GLU A 64 17.63 12.74 -0.93
CA GLU A 64 18.79 13.12 -1.76
C GLU A 64 20.00 13.51 -0.90
#